data_AF-A0A2U3RE17-F1
#
_entry.id   AF-A0A2U3RE17-F1
#
_cell.length_a   1.000
_cell.length_b   1.000
_cell.length_c   1.000
_cell.angle_alpha   90.00
_cell.angle_beta   90.00
_cell.angle_gamma   90.00
#
_symmetry.space_group_name_H-M   'P 1'
#
loop_
_entity.id
_entity.type
_entity.pdbx_description
1 polymer ?
#
loop_
_entity_poly.entity_id
_entity_poly.type
_entity_poly.pdbx_seq_one_letter_code
_entity_poly.pdbx_strand_id
1 'polypeptide(L)'
;MPAQKRDTGELYYTHPLEVAYMVSDYSFETDTIITAILHDTLEDTKLTKERIRYEFGKKIAEQVSDLTRVRWNKKISAMEMIQILRSQNKTELLLIKLFDRFHNITTIFIKPPHKR
;
A
#
# COMPACT_ATOMS: atom_id res chain seq x y z
N MET A 1 2.89 17.86 -13.09
CA MET A 1 3.21 17.20 -11.81
C MET A 1 4.61 16.60 -11.97
N PRO A 2 5.62 16.98 -11.17
CA PRO A 2 6.93 16.34 -11.29
C PRO A 2 6.79 14.86 -10.92
N ALA A 3 7.34 13.97 -11.75
CA ALA A 3 7.34 12.54 -11.49
C ALA A 3 8.09 12.27 -10.18
N GLN A 4 7.38 11.70 -9.20
CA GLN A 4 7.97 11.25 -7.96
C GLN A 4 8.89 10.06 -8.33
N LYS A 5 10.17 10.13 -7.97
CA LYS A 5 11.16 9.08 -8.27
C LYS A 5 11.53 8.39 -6.97
N ARG A 6 11.65 7.06 -6.97
CA ARG A 6 12.26 6.34 -5.84
C ARG A 6 13.76 6.63 -5.80
N ASP A 7 14.36 6.39 -4.65
CA ASP A 7 15.83 6.42 -4.46
C ASP A 7 16.60 5.54 -5.46
N THR A 8 15.93 4.58 -6.10
CA THR A 8 16.46 3.65 -7.12
C THR A 8 16.43 4.18 -8.55
N GLY A 9 15.81 5.34 -8.80
CA GLY A 9 15.68 5.94 -10.14
C GLY A 9 14.44 5.48 -10.93
N GLU A 10 13.71 4.48 -10.44
CA GLU A 10 12.43 4.04 -11.00
C GLU A 10 11.29 5.00 -10.63
N LEU A 11 10.27 5.03 -11.49
CA LEU A 11 9.10 5.90 -11.36
C LEU A 11 8.20 5.40 -10.22
N TYR A 12 7.63 6.31 -9.40
CA TYR A 12 6.86 5.98 -8.20
C TYR A 12 5.71 4.98 -8.40
N TYR A 13 5.12 4.95 -9.59
CA TYR A 13 3.96 4.12 -9.90
C TYR A 13 4.31 2.64 -10.10
N THR A 14 5.58 2.26 -10.22
CA THR A 14 5.94 0.84 -10.40
C THR A 14 5.52 0.01 -9.20
N HIS A 15 5.79 0.49 -7.98
CA HIS A 15 5.53 -0.30 -6.78
C HIS A 15 4.03 -0.61 -6.54
N PRO A 16 3.12 0.38 -6.48
CA PRO A 16 1.71 0.07 -6.29
C PRO A 16 1.11 -0.80 -7.41
N LEU A 17 1.60 -0.64 -8.64
CA LEU A 17 1.17 -1.48 -9.76
C LEU A 17 1.70 -2.91 -9.68
N GLU A 18 2.96 -3.10 -9.29
CA GLU A 18 3.54 -4.43 -9.08
C GLU A 18 2.88 -5.16 -7.91
N VAL A 19 2.58 -4.45 -6.80
CA VAL A 19 1.81 -5.01 -5.69
C VAL A 19 0.41 -5.41 -6.15
N ALA A 20 -0.29 -4.55 -6.89
CA ALA A 20 -1.61 -4.87 -7.43
C ALA A 20 -1.58 -6.06 -8.40
N TYR A 21 -0.55 -6.15 -9.24
CA TYR A 21 -0.33 -7.27 -10.14
C TYR A 21 -0.15 -8.58 -9.35
N MET A 22 0.73 -8.61 -8.34
CA MET A 22 0.91 -9.80 -7.50
C MET A 22 -0.37 -10.17 -6.73
N VAL A 23 -1.13 -9.19 -6.24
CA VAL A 23 -2.42 -9.44 -5.58
C VAL A 23 -3.45 -10.04 -6.55
N SER A 24 -3.40 -9.66 -7.83
CA SER A 24 -4.33 -10.13 -8.85
C SER A 24 -4.23 -11.63 -9.15
N ASP A 25 -3.09 -12.25 -8.85
CA ASP A 25 -2.93 -13.71 -8.96
C ASP A 25 -3.73 -14.48 -7.89
N TYR A 26 -4.20 -13.81 -6.84
CA TYR A 26 -4.87 -14.42 -5.68
C TYR A 26 -6.27 -13.85 -5.40
N SER A 27 -6.60 -12.68 -5.93
CA SER A 27 -7.89 -12.01 -5.74
C SER A 27 -8.35 -11.34 -7.02
N PHE A 28 -9.56 -11.68 -7.47
CA PHE A 28 -10.19 -11.11 -8.67
C PHE A 28 -11.19 -9.99 -8.33
N GLU A 29 -11.33 -9.65 -7.05
CA GLU A 29 -12.25 -8.61 -6.59
C GLU A 29 -11.72 -7.22 -6.97
N THR A 30 -12.49 -6.48 -7.75
CA THR A 30 -12.10 -5.15 -8.25
C THR A 30 -11.74 -4.19 -7.11
N ASP A 31 -12.50 -4.20 -6.01
CA ASP A 31 -12.23 -3.35 -4.83
C ASP A 31 -10.87 -3.65 -4.20
N THR A 32 -10.46 -4.92 -4.19
CA THR A 32 -9.15 -5.35 -3.65
C THR A 32 -8.02 -4.86 -4.53
N ILE A 33 -8.16 -4.94 -5.85
CA ILE A 33 -7.16 -4.44 -6.80
C ILE A 33 -7.04 -2.91 -6.71
N ILE A 34 -8.17 -2.19 -6.66
CA ILE A 34 -8.13 -0.72 -6.49
C ILE A 34 -7.47 -0.36 -5.16
N THR A 35 -7.80 -1.07 -4.08
CA THR A 35 -7.18 -0.87 -2.76
C THR A 35 -5.66 -1.11 -2.81
N ALA A 36 -5.21 -2.16 -3.51
CA ALA A 36 -3.79 -2.46 -3.67
C ALA A 36 -3.06 -1.33 -4.41
N ILE A 37 -3.66 -0.76 -5.47
CA ILE A 37 -3.09 0.40 -6.18
C ILE A 37 -2.99 1.63 -5.27
N LEU A 38 -3.94 1.81 -4.35
CA LEU A 38 -4.03 2.99 -3.49
C LEU A 38 -3.34 2.84 -2.12
N HIS A 39 -2.77 1.67 -1.81
CA HIS A 39 -2.47 1.26 -0.43
C HIS A 39 -1.60 2.22 0.40
N ASP A 40 -0.67 2.94 -0.23
CA ASP A 40 0.24 3.87 0.44
C ASP A 40 -0.10 5.35 0.16
N THR A 41 -1.13 5.63 -0.65
CA THR A 41 -1.44 7.01 -1.09
C THR A 41 -1.77 7.97 0.04
N LEU A 42 -2.36 7.48 1.15
CA LEU A 42 -2.65 8.30 2.33
C LEU A 42 -1.41 8.65 3.17
N GLU A 43 -0.31 7.88 3.07
CA GLU A 43 0.96 8.20 3.74
C GLU A 43 1.88 9.02 2.85
N ASP A 44 1.87 8.75 1.55
CA ASP A 44 2.94 9.17 0.64
C ASP A 44 2.57 10.38 -0.25
N THR A 45 1.29 10.76 -0.25
CA THR A 45 0.77 11.80 -1.12
C THR A 45 -0.13 12.78 -0.35
N LYS A 46 -0.63 13.81 -1.04
CA LYS A 46 -1.63 14.74 -0.49
C LYS A 46 -3.07 14.24 -0.65
N LEU A 47 -3.26 12.99 -1.12
CA LEU A 47 -4.59 12.41 -1.28
C LEU A 47 -5.24 12.21 0.08
N THR A 48 -6.54 12.51 0.18
CA THR A 48 -7.29 12.35 1.43
C THR A 48 -8.28 11.20 1.33
N LYS A 49 -8.67 10.64 2.48
CA LYS A 49 -9.68 9.60 2.57
C LYS A 49 -11.01 10.05 1.96
N GLU A 50 -11.37 11.32 2.15
CA GLU A 50 -12.59 11.91 1.60
C GLU A 50 -12.57 11.93 0.08
N ARG A 51 -11.39 12.22 -0.51
CA ARG A 51 -11.21 12.19 -1.97
C ARG A 51 -11.31 10.77 -2.51
N ILE A 52 -10.67 9.79 -1.85
CA ILE A 52 -10.80 8.38 -2.22
C ILE A 52 -12.26 7.93 -2.14
N ARG A 53 -12.98 8.34 -1.08
CA ARG A 53 -14.40 8.02 -0.91
C ARG A 53 -15.26 8.59 -2.04
N TYR A 54 -14.97 9.81 -2.48
CA TYR A 54 -15.72 10.46 -3.56
C TYR A 54 -15.51 9.76 -4.91
N GLU A 55 -14.28 9.37 -5.23
CA GLU A 55 -13.93 8.77 -6.53
C GLU A 55 -14.21 7.25 -6.60
N PHE A 56 -13.96 6.52 -5.50
CA PHE A 56 -13.98 5.05 -5.46
C PHE A 56 -15.00 4.46 -4.47
N GLY A 57 -15.71 5.31 -3.72
CA GLY A 57 -16.72 4.87 -2.77
C GLY A 57 -16.19 4.55 -1.36
N LYS A 58 -17.13 4.34 -0.44
CA LYS A 58 -16.87 4.21 1.00
C LYS A 58 -16.00 2.99 1.34
N LYS A 59 -16.29 1.84 0.75
CA LYS A 59 -15.58 0.58 1.05
C LYS A 59 -14.08 0.69 0.78
N ILE A 60 -13.69 1.17 -0.40
CA ILE A 60 -12.29 1.35 -0.78
C ILE A 60 -11.61 2.39 0.12
N ALA A 61 -12.28 3.50 0.41
CA ALA A 61 -11.73 4.51 1.31
C ALA A 61 -11.47 3.98 2.73
N GLU A 62 -12.33 3.10 3.24
CA GLU A 62 -12.13 2.42 4.52
C GLU A 62 -10.97 1.43 4.46
N GLN A 63 -10.91 0.61 3.40
CA GLN A 63 -9.82 -0.35 3.18
C GLN A 63 -8.44 0.32 3.08
N VAL A 64 -8.29 1.39 2.30
CA VAL A 64 -7.03 2.15 2.21
C VAL A 64 -6.66 2.80 3.54
N SER A 65 -7.67 3.33 4.26
CA SER A 65 -7.48 3.87 5.61
C SER A 65 -7.03 2.81 6.61
N ASP A 66 -7.48 1.56 6.47
CA ASP A 66 -7.05 0.46 7.33
C ASP A 66 -5.59 0.05 7.07
N LEU A 67 -5.14 0.18 5.82
CA LEU A 67 -3.76 -0.06 5.38
C LEU A 67 -2.78 1.06 5.76
N THR A 68 -3.28 2.17 6.33
CA THR A 68 -2.48 3.32 6.78
C THR A 68 -2.01 3.15 8.23
N ARG A 69 -0.71 3.31 8.47
CA ARG A 69 -0.04 3.12 9.77
C ARG A 69 -0.12 4.36 10.66
N VAL A 70 -0.37 5.53 10.08
CA VAL A 70 -0.56 6.76 10.85
C VAL A 70 -1.99 6.81 11.36
N ARG A 71 -2.16 6.69 12.68
CA ARG A 71 -3.47 6.73 13.36
C ARG A 71 -3.38 7.66 14.56
N TRP A 72 -4.26 8.67 14.63
CA TRP A 72 -4.33 9.64 15.74
C TRP A 72 -2.95 10.21 16.13
N ASN A 73 -2.18 10.69 15.16
CA ASN A 73 -0.82 11.22 15.33
C ASN A 73 0.23 10.23 15.85
N LYS A 74 -0.07 8.92 15.86
CA LYS A 74 0.88 7.85 16.19
C LYS A 74 1.08 6.95 14.98
N LYS A 75 2.34 6.67 14.63
CA LYS A 75 2.67 5.67 13.60
C LYS A 75 2.84 4.30 14.27
N ILE A 76 1.96 3.35 13.94
CA ILE A 76 2.06 1.98 14.44
C ILE A 76 3.16 1.19 13.70
N SER A 77 3.65 0.12 14.32
CA SER A 77 4.61 -0.76 13.66
C SER A 77 3.95 -1.56 12.54
N ALA A 78 4.73 -2.04 11.56
CA ALA A 78 4.20 -2.92 10.51
C ALA A 78 3.66 -4.24 11.10
N MET A 79 4.28 -4.75 12.17
CA MET A 79 3.83 -5.95 12.88
C MET A 79 2.47 -5.73 13.55
N GLU A 80 2.31 -4.59 14.22
CA GLU A 80 1.06 -4.21 14.89
C GLU A 80 -0.09 -4.06 13.88
N MET A 81 0.17 -3.47 12.71
CA MET A 81 -0.80 -3.42 11.62
C MET A 81 -1.23 -4.82 11.15
N ILE A 82 -0.27 -5.72 10.92
CA ILE A 82 -0.55 -7.11 10.53
C ILE A 82 -1.41 -7.81 11.58
N GLN A 83 -1.10 -7.63 12.87
CA GLN A 83 -1.89 -8.20 13.97
C GLN A 83 -3.32 -7.65 14.01
N ILE A 84 -3.51 -6.35 13.77
CA ILE A 84 -4.84 -5.71 13.70
C ILE A 84 -5.65 -6.27 12.52
N LEU A 85 -5.06 -6.35 11.32
CA LEU A 85 -5.77 -6.87 10.15
C LEU A 85 -6.15 -8.34 10.33
N ARG A 86 -5.25 -9.14 10.92
CA ARG A 86 -5.50 -10.53 11.25
C ARG A 86 -6.62 -10.69 12.28
N SER A 87 -6.61 -9.93 13.37
CA SER A 87 -7.65 -10.02 14.41
C SER A 87 -9.03 -9.58 13.93
N GLN A 88 -9.08 -8.73 12.90
CA GLN A 88 -10.31 -8.28 12.24
C GLN A 88 -10.74 -9.17 11.06
N ASN A 89 -10.04 -10.27 10.79
CA ASN A 89 -10.28 -11.16 9.63
C ASN A 89 -10.28 -10.42 8.28
N LYS A 90 -9.44 -9.39 8.13
CA LYS A 90 -9.28 -8.62 6.87
C LYS A 90 -8.23 -9.27 5.97
N THR A 91 -8.56 -10.45 5.45
CA THR A 91 -7.62 -11.32 4.71
C THR A 91 -7.05 -10.65 3.46
N GLU A 92 -7.88 -9.93 2.69
CA GLU A 92 -7.47 -9.25 1.47
C GLU A 92 -6.49 -8.11 1.77
N LEU A 93 -6.73 -7.35 2.84
CA LEU A 93 -5.83 -6.28 3.26
C LEU A 93 -4.50 -6.82 3.81
N LEU A 94 -4.57 -7.96 4.50
CA LEU A 94 -3.37 -8.65 4.95
C LEU A 94 -2.53 -9.12 3.76
N LEU A 95 -3.16 -9.68 2.73
CA LEU A 95 -2.51 -10.10 1.49
C LEU A 95 -1.77 -8.93 0.82
N ILE A 96 -2.43 -7.77 0.71
CA ILE A 96 -1.81 -6.54 0.18
C ILE A 96 -0.55 -6.19 0.97
N LYS A 97 -0.60 -6.19 2.31
CA LYS A 97 0.58 -5.85 3.14
C LYS A 97 1.71 -6.88 3.05
N LEU A 98 1.38 -8.14 2.82
CA LEU A 98 2.40 -9.17 2.60
C LEU A 98 3.10 -8.97 1.26
N PHE A 99 2.37 -8.68 0.18
CA PHE A 99 2.97 -8.42 -1.14
C PHE A 99 3.73 -7.10 -1.20
N ASP A 100 3.23 -6.04 -0.56
CA ASP A 100 3.96 -4.79 -0.34
C ASP A 100 5.33 -5.08 0.31
N ARG A 101 5.33 -5.84 1.41
CA ARG A 101 6.58 -6.20 2.10
C ARG A 101 7.48 -7.10 1.26
N PHE A 102 6.92 -8.06 0.53
CA PHE A 102 7.68 -8.92 -0.38
C PHE A 102 8.39 -8.09 -1.46
N HIS A 103 7.66 -7.20 -2.13
CA HIS A 103 8.22 -6.27 -3.11
C HIS A 103 9.32 -5.38 -2.50
N ASN A 104 9.12 -4.89 -1.29
CA ASN A 104 10.12 -4.07 -0.61
C ASN A 104 11.40 -4.87 -0.36
N ILE A 105 11.30 -6.15 0.01
CA ILE A 105 12.47 -7.02 0.19
C ILE A 105 13.17 -7.29 -1.15
N THR A 106 12.43 -7.59 -2.21
CA THR A 106 13.03 -7.89 -3.54
C THR A 106 13.73 -6.66 -4.13
N THR A 107 13.22 -5.46 -3.89
CA THR A 107 13.83 -4.21 -4.39
C THR A 107 14.99 -3.67 -3.55
N ILE A 108 15.17 -4.12 -2.30
CA ILE A 108 16.32 -3.72 -1.47
C ILE A 108 17.66 -4.12 -2.10
N PHE A 109 17.70 -5.21 -2.87
CA PHE A 109 18.92 -5.70 -3.54
C PHE A 109 19.33 -4.89 -4.77
N ILE A 110 18.47 -3.98 -5.25
CA ILE A 110 18.70 -3.14 -6.43
C ILE A 110 19.34 -1.78 -6.04
N LYS A 111 19.49 -1.48 -4.74
CA LYS A 111 20.11 -0.24 -4.28
C LYS A 111 21.64 -0.27 -4.49
N PRO A 112 22.24 0.76 -5.14
CA PRO A 112 23.69 0.86 -5.26
C PRO A 112 24.34 0.98 -3.86
N PRO A 113 25.57 0.47 -3.69
CA PRO A 113 26.22 0.25 -2.39
C PRO A 113 26.42 1.51 -1.51
N HIS A 114 26.20 2.72 -2.03
CA HIS A 114 26.45 3.98 -1.32
C HIS A 114 25.34 4.40 -0.31
N LYS A 115 24.35 3.55 -0.06
CA LYS A 115 23.30 3.77 0.96
C LYS A 115 23.09 2.55 1.89
N ARG A 116 24.13 1.72 2.08
CA ARG A 116 24.16 0.71 3.14
C ARG A 116 24.67 1.28 4.44
#